data_AF-A0A4S4NEW8-F1
#
_entry.id   AF-A0A4S4NEW8-F1
#
_cell.length_a   1.000
_cell.length_b   1.000
_cell.length_c   1.000
_cell.angle_alpha   90.00
_cell.angle_beta   90.00
_cell.angle_gamma   90.00
#
_symmetry.space_group_name_H-M   'P 1'
#
loop_
_entity.id
_entity.type
_entity.pdbx_description
1 polymer ?
#
loop_
_entity_poly.entity_id
_entity_poly.type
_entity_poly.pdbx_seq_one_letter_code
_entity_poly.pdbx_strand_id
1 'polypeptide(L)'
;MKYILLGSVLVVGACSLTQMQMPTRSEGARLFAENCAACHGADARGAGPETLGIGKVPPDLTTIASRHGGTFPRAQVLSVIDGYRQGTHPDRVMPEFGEGLTDDLVPVDIDGVPTPTPRVLAALLTYLEGIQE
;
A
#
# COMPACT_ATOMS: atom_id res chain seq x y z
N MET A 1 -32.18 52.41 32.16
CA MET A 1 -31.54 51.08 32.23
C MET A 1 -32.49 50.03 31.69
N LYS A 2 -32.23 49.50 30.47
CA LYS A 2 -32.67 48.17 30.03
C LYS A 2 -31.92 47.84 28.73
N TYR A 3 -30.84 47.12 28.86
CA TYR A 3 -30.07 46.54 27.76
C TYR A 3 -30.81 45.29 27.27
N ILE A 4 -31.18 45.24 25.99
CA ILE A 4 -31.65 44.00 25.37
C ILE A 4 -30.43 43.33 24.73
N LEU A 5 -30.06 42.19 25.30
CA LEU A 5 -28.94 41.33 24.91
C LEU A 5 -29.13 40.82 23.48
N LEU A 6 -28.20 41.16 22.59
CA LEU A 6 -27.97 40.44 21.35
C LEU A 6 -27.36 39.07 21.70
N GLY A 7 -28.18 38.01 21.60
CA GLY A 7 -27.70 36.63 21.66
C GLY A 7 -26.95 36.30 20.37
N SER A 8 -25.63 36.26 20.44
CA SER A 8 -24.77 35.81 19.34
C SER A 8 -25.01 34.32 19.07
N VAL A 9 -25.48 34.01 17.87
CA VAL A 9 -25.54 32.65 17.34
C VAL A 9 -24.10 32.16 17.13
N LEU A 10 -23.63 31.27 17.99
CA LEU A 10 -22.40 30.51 17.79
C LEU A 10 -22.69 29.40 16.78
N VAL A 11 -22.51 29.70 15.50
CA VAL A 11 -22.41 28.67 14.45
C VAL A 11 -21.04 28.01 14.62
N VAL A 12 -21.01 26.86 15.30
CA VAL A 12 -19.84 25.98 15.30
C VAL A 12 -19.76 25.34 13.93
N GLY A 13 -19.03 25.99 13.02
CA GLY A 13 -18.66 25.41 11.73
C GLY A 13 -17.74 24.24 11.95
N ALA A 14 -18.30 23.03 12.02
CA ALA A 14 -17.54 21.80 11.82
C ALA A 14 -17.03 21.81 10.38
N CYS A 15 -15.84 22.40 10.17
CA CYS A 15 -15.05 22.10 8.98
C CYS A 15 -14.79 20.60 9.02
N SER A 16 -15.56 19.83 8.27
CA SER A 16 -15.19 18.49 7.85
C SER A 16 -13.86 18.63 7.14
N LEU A 17 -12.77 18.38 7.87
CA LEU A 17 -11.50 18.06 7.29
C LEU A 17 -11.77 16.82 6.45
N THR A 18 -11.93 17.01 5.15
CA THR A 18 -11.76 15.94 4.16
C THR A 18 -10.28 15.55 4.23
N GLN A 19 -9.94 14.86 5.32
CA GLN A 19 -8.60 14.39 5.60
C GLN A 19 -8.31 13.36 4.53
N MET A 20 -7.32 13.64 3.68
CA MET A 20 -6.75 12.64 2.78
C MET A 20 -6.23 11.50 3.65
N GLN A 21 -7.11 10.53 3.92
CA GLN A 21 -6.84 9.47 4.87
C GLN A 21 -5.82 8.53 4.24
N MET A 22 -4.67 8.35 4.88
CA MET A 22 -3.70 7.36 4.42
C MET A 22 -4.29 5.95 4.54
N PRO A 23 -3.99 5.05 3.58
CA PRO A 23 -4.47 3.69 3.64
C PRO A 23 -3.95 2.99 4.89
N THR A 24 -4.76 2.07 5.40
CA THR A 24 -4.44 1.35 6.63
C THR A 24 -3.74 0.03 6.33
N ARG A 25 -3.03 -0.52 7.32
CA ARG A 25 -2.49 -1.88 7.25
C ARG A 25 -3.58 -2.93 6.98
N SER A 26 -4.76 -2.77 7.58
CA SER A 26 -5.89 -3.69 7.37
C SER A 26 -6.45 -3.64 5.95
N GLU A 27 -6.47 -2.46 5.34
CA GLU A 27 -6.85 -2.30 3.94
C GLU A 27 -5.87 -3.03 3.02
N GLY A 28 -4.56 -2.84 3.26
CA GLY A 28 -3.51 -3.57 2.54
C GLY A 28 -3.56 -5.08 2.75
N ALA A 29 -3.83 -5.54 3.97
CA ALA A 29 -3.98 -6.97 4.27
C ALA A 29 -5.13 -7.62 3.49
N ARG A 30 -6.28 -6.92 3.40
CA ARG A 30 -7.42 -7.38 2.58
C ARG A 30 -7.04 -7.48 1.10
N LEU A 31 -6.43 -6.43 0.56
CA LEU A 31 -5.98 -6.41 -0.84
C LEU A 31 -4.94 -7.51 -1.12
N PHE A 32 -4.03 -7.76 -0.19
CA PHE A 32 -3.05 -8.84 -0.29
C PHE A 32 -3.71 -10.22 -0.33
N ALA A 33 -4.71 -10.47 0.55
CA ALA A 33 -5.45 -11.72 0.58
C ALA A 33 -6.19 -11.99 -0.75
N GLU A 34 -6.74 -10.94 -1.37
CA GLU A 34 -7.48 -11.03 -2.62
C GLU A 34 -6.58 -11.25 -3.84
N ASN A 35 -5.38 -10.65 -3.87
CA ASN A 35 -4.59 -10.54 -5.10
C ASN A 35 -3.22 -11.23 -5.04
N CYS A 36 -2.65 -11.44 -3.86
CA CYS A 36 -1.25 -11.84 -3.70
C CYS A 36 -1.11 -13.21 -2.99
N ALA A 37 -2.01 -13.54 -2.07
CA ALA A 37 -1.89 -14.72 -1.21
C ALA A 37 -1.96 -16.06 -1.98
N ALA A 38 -2.60 -16.09 -3.15
CA ALA A 38 -2.65 -17.28 -4.00
C ALA A 38 -1.24 -17.78 -4.40
N CYS A 39 -0.29 -16.85 -4.58
CA CYS A 39 1.10 -17.14 -4.93
C CYS A 39 2.05 -16.98 -3.73
N HIS A 40 1.89 -15.94 -2.93
CA HIS A 40 2.80 -15.61 -1.83
C HIS A 40 2.41 -16.23 -0.48
N GLY A 41 1.34 -17.03 -0.43
CA GLY A 41 0.83 -17.63 0.81
C GLY A 41 0.01 -16.64 1.64
N ALA A 42 -0.89 -17.15 2.47
CA ALA A 42 -1.74 -16.33 3.34
C ALA A 42 -0.95 -15.63 4.48
N ASP A 43 0.20 -16.19 4.83
CA ASP A 43 1.15 -15.65 5.80
C ASP A 43 2.28 -14.82 5.14
N ALA A 44 2.20 -14.61 3.82
CA ALA A 44 3.17 -13.92 3.00
C ALA A 44 4.59 -14.56 2.98
N ARG A 45 4.74 -15.80 3.42
CA ARG A 45 6.05 -16.50 3.49
C ARG A 45 6.44 -17.21 2.18
N GLY A 46 5.68 -17.00 1.11
CA GLY A 46 5.86 -17.66 -0.18
C GLY A 46 5.02 -18.93 -0.30
N ALA A 47 5.24 -19.69 -1.37
CA ALA A 47 4.67 -21.03 -1.57
C ALA A 47 3.11 -21.12 -1.40
N GLY A 48 2.37 -20.15 -1.93
CA GLY A 48 0.90 -20.21 -1.98
C GLY A 48 0.37 -21.38 -2.84
N PRO A 49 -0.93 -21.70 -2.78
CA PRO A 49 -1.53 -22.83 -3.48
C PRO A 49 -1.27 -22.85 -5.00
N GLU A 50 -1.13 -21.69 -5.63
CA GLU A 50 -0.91 -21.55 -7.08
C GLU A 50 0.57 -21.57 -7.48
N THR A 51 1.48 -21.79 -6.54
CA THR A 51 2.91 -21.96 -6.87
C THR A 51 3.20 -23.26 -7.63
N LEU A 52 2.23 -24.17 -7.67
CA LEU A 52 2.23 -25.39 -8.46
C LEU A 52 1.99 -25.06 -9.94
N GLY A 53 3.08 -24.97 -10.72
CA GLY A 53 3.02 -24.88 -12.19
C GLY A 53 3.78 -23.71 -12.81
N ILE A 54 4.21 -22.73 -12.01
CA ILE A 54 4.96 -21.55 -12.47
C ILE A 54 6.49 -21.75 -12.50
N GLY A 55 6.98 -22.89 -12.02
CA GLY A 55 8.40 -23.26 -12.02
C GLY A 55 9.31 -22.41 -11.10
N LYS A 56 8.75 -21.44 -10.38
CA LYS A 56 9.45 -20.58 -9.40
C LYS A 56 8.61 -20.41 -8.15
N VAL A 57 9.25 -20.48 -6.99
CA VAL A 57 8.62 -20.23 -5.69
C VAL A 57 8.73 -18.72 -5.39
N PRO A 58 7.62 -18.01 -5.15
CA PRO A 58 7.66 -16.62 -4.71
C PRO A 58 8.40 -16.49 -3.37
N PRO A 59 9.18 -15.43 -3.18
CA PRO A 59 10.00 -15.26 -1.98
C PRO A 59 9.14 -15.03 -0.74
N ASP A 60 9.72 -15.34 0.43
CA ASP A 60 9.19 -14.92 1.72
C ASP A 60 9.20 -13.39 1.80
N LEU A 61 8.01 -12.78 1.87
CA LEU A 61 7.83 -11.33 1.90
C LEU A 61 8.01 -10.74 3.30
N THR A 62 8.06 -11.52 4.38
CA THR A 62 8.29 -11.00 5.74
C THR A 62 9.76 -10.62 5.99
N THR A 63 10.65 -11.00 5.08
CA THR A 63 12.11 -10.79 5.23
C THR A 63 12.70 -9.84 4.18
N ILE A 64 11.88 -9.00 3.54
CA ILE A 64 12.33 -8.00 2.57
C ILE A 64 13.32 -7.03 3.22
N ALA A 65 12.99 -6.45 4.38
CA ALA A 65 13.85 -5.48 5.06
C ALA A 65 15.21 -6.12 5.44
N SER A 66 15.20 -7.33 5.99
CA SER A 66 16.41 -8.08 6.34
C SER A 66 17.33 -8.29 5.12
N ARG A 67 16.78 -8.68 3.97
CA ARG A 67 17.53 -8.82 2.70
C ARG A 67 18.06 -7.49 2.16
N HIS A 68 17.55 -6.36 2.64
CA HIS A 68 17.91 -4.99 2.23
C HIS A 68 18.62 -4.23 3.37
N GLY A 69 19.44 -4.93 4.16
CA GLY A 69 20.26 -4.30 5.19
C GLY A 69 19.46 -3.74 6.37
N GLY A 70 18.27 -4.29 6.63
CA GLY A 70 17.37 -3.87 7.70
C GLY A 70 16.43 -2.72 7.34
N THR A 71 16.48 -2.19 6.11
CA THR A 71 15.58 -1.12 5.65
C THR A 71 14.61 -1.63 4.61
N PHE A 72 13.33 -1.30 4.75
CA PHE A 72 12.31 -1.67 3.79
C PHE A 72 12.37 -0.77 2.54
N PRO A 73 12.67 -1.32 1.34
CA PRO A 73 12.97 -0.54 0.15
C PRO A 73 11.68 -0.11 -0.58
N ARG A 74 11.00 0.92 -0.07
CA ARG A 74 9.67 1.35 -0.55
C ARG A 74 9.58 1.52 -2.07
N ALA A 75 10.50 2.29 -2.66
CA ALA A 75 10.52 2.55 -4.10
C ALA A 75 10.62 1.26 -4.93
N GLN A 76 11.47 0.33 -4.50
CA GLN A 76 11.67 -0.93 -5.20
C GLN A 76 10.43 -1.82 -5.08
N VAL A 77 9.81 -1.89 -3.90
CA VAL A 77 8.59 -2.68 -3.69
C VAL A 77 7.45 -2.15 -4.54
N LEU A 78 7.21 -0.82 -4.54
CA LEU A 78 6.22 -0.19 -5.42
C LEU A 78 6.50 -0.50 -6.89
N SER A 79 7.74 -0.37 -7.33
CA SER A 79 8.14 -0.66 -8.72
C SER A 79 7.96 -2.13 -9.12
N VAL A 80 8.05 -3.06 -8.16
CA VAL A 80 7.77 -4.49 -8.40
C VAL A 80 6.27 -4.73 -8.52
N ILE A 81 5.45 -4.21 -7.60
CA ILE A 81 3.99 -4.41 -7.58
C ILE A 81 3.30 -3.72 -8.76
N ASP A 82 3.69 -2.48 -9.05
CA ASP A 82 3.10 -1.68 -10.13
C ASP A 82 3.38 -2.27 -11.52
N GLY A 83 4.48 -3.00 -11.66
CA GLY A 83 4.81 -3.65 -12.92
C GLY A 83 5.74 -2.91 -13.85
N TYR A 84 6.04 -1.65 -13.54
CA TYR A 84 6.88 -0.74 -14.34
C TYR A 84 8.22 -1.33 -14.83
N ARG A 85 8.70 -2.43 -14.22
CA ARG A 85 9.93 -3.14 -14.57
C ARG A 85 9.76 -4.46 -15.32
N GLN A 86 8.56 -4.89 -15.72
CA GLN A 86 8.37 -6.18 -16.40
C GLN A 86 9.25 -6.34 -17.65
N GLY A 87 9.46 -5.27 -18.43
CA GLY A 87 10.34 -5.29 -19.61
C GLY A 87 11.84 -5.48 -19.33
N THR A 88 12.29 -5.45 -18.06
CA THR A 88 13.72 -5.56 -17.70
C THR A 88 14.15 -6.94 -17.19
N HIS A 89 13.20 -7.85 -16.92
CA HIS A 89 13.50 -9.16 -16.37
C HIS A 89 12.58 -10.24 -16.97
N PRO A 90 13.00 -10.96 -18.02
CA PRO A 90 12.18 -11.98 -18.72
C PRO A 90 11.78 -13.18 -17.85
N ASP A 91 12.31 -13.22 -16.63
CA ASP A 91 12.17 -14.27 -15.63
C ASP A 91 11.11 -13.97 -14.56
N ARG A 92 10.47 -12.79 -14.57
CA ARG A 92 9.42 -12.42 -13.60
C ARG A 92 8.07 -12.97 -14.04
N VAL A 93 7.45 -13.75 -13.15
CA VAL A 93 6.13 -14.37 -13.33
C VAL A 93 5.02 -13.59 -12.60
N MET A 94 5.38 -12.54 -11.85
CA MET A 94 4.42 -11.75 -11.08
C MET A 94 3.58 -10.87 -12.04
N PRO A 95 2.24 -10.93 -12.00
CA PRO A 95 1.39 -10.18 -12.92
C PRO A 95 1.39 -8.68 -12.60
N GLU A 96 0.90 -7.87 -13.55
CA GLU A 96 0.72 -6.43 -13.31
C GLU A 96 -0.50 -6.20 -12.41
N PHE A 97 -0.28 -5.51 -11.30
CA PHE A 97 -1.34 -5.14 -10.37
C PHE A 97 -1.70 -3.65 -10.44
N GLY A 98 -0.99 -2.84 -11.24
CA GLY A 98 -1.16 -1.38 -11.35
C GLY A 98 -2.25 -0.91 -12.32
N GLU A 99 -2.66 -1.75 -13.29
CA GLU A 99 -3.62 -1.35 -14.32
C GLU A 99 -5.04 -1.22 -13.75
N GLY A 100 -5.53 0.03 -13.66
CA GLY A 100 -6.92 0.35 -13.24
C GLY A 100 -7.06 1.08 -11.90
N LEU A 101 -5.95 1.50 -11.27
CA LEU A 101 -5.95 2.04 -9.90
C LEU A 101 -5.67 3.56 -9.81
N THR A 102 -5.71 4.28 -10.94
CA THR A 102 -5.09 5.61 -11.09
C THR A 102 -5.88 6.80 -10.53
N ASP A 103 -7.16 6.61 -10.18
CA ASP A 103 -8.04 7.76 -9.88
C ASP A 103 -7.98 8.22 -8.41
N ASP A 104 -7.49 7.38 -7.50
CA ASP A 104 -7.32 7.69 -6.07
C ASP A 104 -5.84 7.67 -5.70
N LEU A 105 -5.24 8.86 -5.62
CA LEU A 105 -3.82 9.05 -5.31
C LEU A 105 -3.65 9.56 -3.88
N VAL A 106 -2.69 8.97 -3.16
CA VAL A 106 -2.24 9.41 -1.84
C VAL A 106 -0.75 9.74 -1.86
N PRO A 107 -0.28 10.71 -1.06
CA PRO A 107 1.13 11.04 -0.97
C PRO A 107 1.86 10.00 -0.12
N VAL A 108 2.60 9.09 -0.76
CA VAL A 108 3.51 8.16 -0.07
C VAL A 108 4.89 8.80 0.01
N ASP A 109 5.48 8.81 1.20
CA ASP A 109 6.87 9.24 1.36
C ASP A 109 7.82 8.17 0.79
N ILE A 110 8.61 8.58 -0.19
CA ILE A 110 9.70 7.77 -0.75
C ILE A 110 10.98 8.55 -0.53
N ASP A 111 11.74 8.17 0.49
CA ASP A 111 13.02 8.78 0.86
C ASP A 111 12.94 10.31 1.06
N GLY A 112 11.88 10.77 1.73
CA GLY A 112 11.63 12.20 1.99
C GLY A 112 10.95 12.94 0.83
N VAL A 113 10.59 12.25 -0.24
CA VAL A 113 9.87 12.81 -1.38
C VAL A 113 8.42 12.33 -1.37
N PRO A 114 7.43 13.22 -1.12
CA PRO A 114 6.02 12.88 -1.25
C PRO A 114 5.69 12.54 -2.70
N THR A 115 5.39 11.27 -2.96
CA THR A 115 5.16 10.73 -4.30
C THR A 115 3.68 10.36 -4.47
N PRO A 116 2.96 10.94 -5.44
CA PRO A 116 1.59 10.56 -5.74
C PRO A 116 1.52 9.08 -6.12
N THR A 117 0.85 8.28 -5.30
CA THR A 117 0.80 6.82 -5.45
C THR A 117 -0.65 6.36 -5.38
N PRO A 118 -1.12 5.49 -6.30
CA PRO A 118 -2.41 4.83 -6.18
C PRO A 118 -2.66 4.28 -4.78
N ARG A 119 -3.82 4.57 -4.19
CA ARG A 119 -4.18 4.14 -2.82
C ARG A 119 -3.97 2.64 -2.62
N VAL A 120 -4.33 1.83 -3.61
CA VAL A 120 -4.18 0.37 -3.54
C VAL A 120 -2.71 -0.04 -3.42
N LEU A 121 -1.81 0.58 -4.20
CA LEU A 121 -0.37 0.33 -4.08
C LEU A 121 0.17 0.82 -2.74
N ALA A 122 -0.28 1.99 -2.27
CA ALA A 122 0.09 2.53 -0.97
C ALA A 122 -0.40 1.65 0.20
N ALA A 123 -1.58 1.05 0.09
CA ALA A 123 -2.14 0.13 1.06
C ALA A 123 -1.33 -1.17 1.13
N LEU A 124 -1.04 -1.78 -0.03
CA LEU A 124 -0.18 -2.97 -0.12
C LEU A 124 1.21 -2.70 0.44
N LEU A 125 1.81 -1.54 0.10
CA LEU A 125 3.10 -1.12 0.65
C LEU A 125 3.06 -1.03 2.18
N THR A 126 2.04 -0.37 2.73
CA THR A 126 1.83 -0.22 4.19
C THR A 126 1.69 -1.56 4.89
N TYR A 127 1.01 -2.52 4.27
CA TYR A 127 0.89 -3.87 4.80
C TYR A 127 2.24 -4.61 4.77
N LEU A 128 2.91 -4.65 3.61
CA LEU A 128 4.17 -5.38 3.44
C LEU A 128 5.28 -4.85 4.34
N GLU A 129 5.45 -3.52 4.41
CA GLU A 129 6.41 -2.93 5.34
C GLU A 129 6.09 -3.30 6.79
N GLY A 130 4.80 -3.42 7.09
CA GLY A 130 4.34 -3.71 8.41
C GLY A 130 4.63 -5.13 8.90
N ILE A 131 4.70 -6.12 8.01
CA ILE A 131 4.85 -7.53 8.36
C ILE A 131 6.32 -7.99 8.39
N GLN A 132 7.27 -7.05 8.34
CA GLN A 132 8.69 -7.38 8.36
C GLN A 132 9.13 -7.93 9.72
N GLU A 133 10.00 -8.95 9.70
CA GLU A 133 10.60 -9.64 10.86
C GLU A 133 12.10 -9.38 10.98
#